data_AF-A0A1H1P2W5-F1
#
_entry.id   AF-A0A1H1P2W5-F1
#
_cell.length_a   1.000
_cell.length_b   1.000
_cell.length_c   1.000
_cell.angle_alpha   90.00
_cell.angle_beta   90.00
_cell.angle_gamma   90.00
#
_symmetry.space_group_name_H-M   'P 1'
#
loop_
_entity.id
_entity.type
_entity.pdbx_description
1 polymer ?
#
loop_
_entity_poly.entity_id
_entity_poly.type
_entity_poly.pdbx_seq_one_letter_code
_entity_poly.pdbx_strand_id
1 'polypeptide(L)' 'MTKAKSGRKRPSSGKGRRSRDDEPRGEGGPEEAAAFIAESTADLVQLAHRHGLEMLSHLLRMAELEAEEYLRLRGKRNLS' A
#
# COMPACT_ATOMS: atom_id res chain seq x y z
N MET A 1 -29.82 34.81 45.02
CA MET A 1 -29.15 34.57 43.72
C MET A 1 -27.67 34.37 43.98
N THR A 2 -27.07 33.28 43.49
CA THR A 2 -25.68 33.12 42.98
C THR A 2 -25.28 31.65 43.00
N LYS A 3 -25.24 31.00 41.83
CA LYS A 3 -24.49 29.75 41.62
C LYS A 3 -23.51 29.98 40.49
N ALA A 4 -22.24 29.73 40.79
CA ALA A 4 -21.11 29.86 39.89
C ALA A 4 -21.13 28.79 38.78
N LYS A 5 -20.70 29.15 37.57
CA LYS A 5 -20.15 28.19 36.60
C LYS A 5 -18.96 28.83 35.86
N SER A 6 -17.78 28.37 36.24
CA SER A 6 -16.49 28.62 35.59
C SER A 6 -16.45 27.90 34.24
N GLY A 7 -16.57 28.65 33.15
CA GLY A 7 -16.38 28.16 31.79
C GLY A 7 -14.91 28.25 31.38
N ARG A 8 -14.14 27.20 31.65
CA ARG A 8 -12.73 27.11 31.23
C ARG A 8 -12.65 26.84 29.73
N LYS A 9 -12.19 27.84 28.96
CA LYS A 9 -11.73 27.69 27.57
C LYS A 9 -10.59 26.68 27.50
N ARG A 10 -10.65 25.71 26.59
CA ARG A 10 -9.50 24.92 26.15
C ARG A 10 -9.21 25.26 24.69
N PRO A 11 -8.01 25.77 24.35
CA PRO A 11 -7.65 26.03 22.97
C PRO A 11 -7.36 24.70 22.24
N SER A 12 -7.76 24.63 20.98
CA SER A 12 -7.30 23.64 20.01
C SER A 12 -5.86 23.95 19.60
N SER A 13 -4.92 23.12 20.03
CA SER A 13 -3.57 23.03 19.47
C SER A 13 -3.23 21.54 19.46
N GLY A 14 -3.08 20.88 18.31
CA GLY A 14 -2.16 21.26 17.27
C GLY A 14 -1.01 20.26 17.29
N LYS A 15 -1.11 19.26 16.42
CA LYS A 15 0.01 18.62 15.71
C LYS A 15 1.31 18.39 16.51
N GLY A 16 1.36 17.27 17.23
CA GLY A 16 2.60 16.69 17.75
C GLY A 16 2.96 15.43 16.97
N ARG A 17 3.97 15.56 16.12
CA ARG A 17 4.59 14.55 15.23
C ARG A 17 4.71 13.17 15.89
N ARG A 18 4.08 12.15 15.29
CA ARG A 18 4.54 10.77 15.45
C ARG A 18 5.83 10.67 14.62
N SER A 19 6.98 10.83 15.28
CA SER A 19 8.28 10.51 14.71
C SER A 19 8.30 9.02 14.38
N ARG A 20 8.14 8.75 13.08
CA ARG A 20 8.06 7.42 12.46
C ARG A 20 9.43 7.06 11.88
N ASP A 21 10.50 7.43 12.58
CA ASP A 21 11.86 7.52 12.03
C ASP A 21 12.84 6.47 12.60
N ASP A 22 12.36 5.42 13.28
CA ASP A 22 13.27 4.41 13.87
C ASP A 22 12.75 2.97 13.70
N GLU A 23 12.24 2.66 12.51
CA GLU A 23 12.10 1.28 12.07
C GLU A 23 13.13 1.08 10.95
N PRO A 24 14.00 0.05 11.02
CA PRO A 24 14.99 -0.18 9.99
C PRO A 24 14.27 -0.19 8.64
N ARG A 25 14.73 0.66 7.73
CA ARG A 25 14.21 0.83 6.38
C ARG A 25 14.28 -0.54 5.71
N GLY A 26 13.22 -1.33 5.83
CA GLY A 26 13.08 -2.58 5.09
C GLY A 26 13.31 -2.22 3.63
N GLU A 27 14.24 -2.91 2.97
CA GLU A 27 14.75 -2.62 1.63
C GLU A 27 13.71 -2.75 0.50
N GLY A 28 12.41 -2.66 0.81
CA GLY A 28 11.34 -2.77 -0.17
C GLY A 28 10.09 -2.01 0.27
N GLY A 29 9.78 -0.92 -0.41
CA GLY A 29 8.49 -0.24 -0.24
C GLY A 29 7.33 -1.05 -0.82
N PRO A 30 6.05 -0.73 -0.49
CA PRO A 30 4.89 -1.42 -1.06
C PRO A 30 4.86 -1.40 -2.60
N GLU A 31 5.42 -0.34 -3.21
CA GLU A 31 5.54 -0.20 -4.66
C GLU A 31 6.60 -1.14 -5.24
N GLU A 32 7.72 -1.29 -4.54
CA GLU A 32 8.80 -2.18 -4.94
C GLU A 32 8.36 -3.64 -4.80
N ALA A 33 7.62 -3.96 -3.73
CA ALA A 33 6.97 -5.26 -3.58
C ALA A 33 5.96 -5.53 -4.70
N ALA A 34 5.11 -4.55 -5.05
CA ALA A 34 4.15 -4.72 -6.14
C ALA A 34 4.83 -4.89 -7.50
N ALA A 35 5.88 -4.12 -7.79
CA ALA A 35 6.68 -4.26 -9.01
C ALA A 35 7.35 -5.65 -9.09
N PHE A 36 7.97 -6.09 -7.99
CA PHE A 36 8.58 -7.41 -7.88
C PHE A 36 7.56 -8.54 -8.09
N ILE A 37 6.36 -8.41 -7.51
CA ILE A 37 5.29 -9.40 -7.70
C ILE A 37 4.86 -9.44 -9.17
N ALA A 38 4.60 -8.29 -9.80
CA ALA A 38 4.19 -8.23 -11.20
C ALA A 38 5.22 -8.86 -12.15
N GLU A 39 6.50 -8.55 -11.96
CA GLU A 39 7.59 -9.14 -12.74
C GLU A 39 7.69 -10.65 -12.52
N SER A 40 7.71 -11.09 -11.26
CA SER A 40 7.84 -12.51 -10.91
C SER A 40 6.65 -13.33 -11.42
N THR A 41 5.42 -12.82 -11.33
CA THR A 41 4.25 -13.56 -11.80
C THR A 41 4.20 -13.64 -13.32
N ALA A 42 4.64 -12.62 -14.05
CA ALA A 42 4.74 -12.67 -15.51
C ALA A 42 5.69 -13.79 -16.00
N ASP A 43 6.84 -13.97 -15.33
CA ASP A 43 7.76 -15.07 -15.62
C ASP A 43 7.14 -16.44 -15.31
N LEU A 44 6.43 -16.54 -14.18
CA LEU A 44 5.77 -17.78 -13.79
C LEU A 44 4.58 -18.14 -14.69
N VAL A 45 3.84 -17.16 -15.24
CA VAL A 45 2.79 -17.40 -16.25
C VAL A 45 3.38 -18.13 -17.46
N GLN A 46 4.52 -17.65 -17.97
CA GLN A 46 5.20 -18.28 -19.11
C GLN A 46 5.65 -19.71 -18.78
N LEU A 47 6.14 -19.95 -17.57
CA LEU A 47 6.51 -21.29 -17.12
C LEU A 47 5.29 -22.21 -17.01
N ALA A 48 4.22 -21.76 -16.37
CA ALA A 48 2.98 -22.53 -16.19
C ALA A 48 2.35 -22.90 -17.53
N HIS A 49 2.30 -21.95 -18.48
CA HIS A 49 1.80 -22.19 -19.84
C HIS A 49 2.65 -23.23 -20.59
N ARG A 50 3.99 -23.16 -20.51
CA ARG A 50 4.88 -24.17 -21.12
C ARG A 50 4.66 -25.58 -20.58
N HIS A 51 4.19 -25.72 -19.34
CA HIS A 51 3.91 -27.00 -18.70
C HIS A 51 2.43 -27.42 -18.77
N GLY A 52 1.56 -26.66 -19.47
CA GLY A 52 0.13 -26.97 -19.59
C GLY A 52 -0.65 -26.83 -18.28
N LEU A 53 -0.16 -26.01 -17.34
CA LEU A 53 -0.79 -25.77 -16.04
C LEU A 53 -1.78 -24.60 -16.14
N GLU A 54 -2.86 -24.78 -16.89
CA GLU A 54 -3.77 -23.69 -17.30
C GLU A 54 -4.39 -22.91 -16.12
N MET A 55 -4.87 -23.62 -15.10
CA MET A 55 -5.44 -22.98 -13.91
C MET A 55 -4.40 -22.17 -13.14
N LEU A 56 -3.17 -22.68 -13.04
CA LEU A 56 -2.08 -21.98 -12.37
C LEU A 56 -1.67 -20.73 -13.17
N SER A 57 -1.54 -20.86 -14.49
CA SER A 57 -1.28 -19.74 -15.41
C SER A 57 -2.34 -18.64 -15.25
N HIS A 58 -3.62 -19.02 -15.20
CA HIS A 58 -4.71 -18.08 -14.97
C HIS A 58 -4.57 -17.33 -13.62
N LEU A 59 -4.33 -18.05 -12.52
CA LEU A 59 -4.18 -17.44 -11.20
C LEU A 59 -2.98 -16.49 -11.12
N LEU A 60 -1.85 -16.89 -11.73
CA LEU A 60 -0.65 -16.05 -11.78
C LEU A 60 -0.88 -14.78 -12.61
N ARG A 61 -1.61 -14.90 -13.72
CA ARG A 61 -2.02 -13.74 -14.54
C ARG A 61 -2.94 -12.79 -13.79
N MET A 62 -3.84 -13.31 -12.95
CA MET A 62 -4.67 -12.46 -12.09
C MET A 62 -3.82 -11.72 -11.05
N ALA A 63 -2.82 -12.39 -10.46
CA ALA A 63 -1.90 -11.77 -9.52
C ALA A 63 -1.01 -10.68 -10.16
N GLU A 64 -0.53 -10.91 -11.39
CA GLU A 64 0.16 -9.91 -12.22
C GLU A 64 -0.69 -8.65 -12.39
N LEU A 65 -1.93 -8.79 -12.87
CA LEU A 65 -2.84 -7.67 -13.12
C LEU A 65 -3.20 -6.89 -11.85
N GLU A 66 -3.40 -7.56 -10.71
CA GLU A 66 -3.68 -6.89 -9.44
C GLU A 66 -2.49 -6.04 -8.96
N ALA A 67 -1.26 -6.55 -9.14
CA ALA A 67 -0.04 -5.84 -8.79
C ALA A 67 0.20 -4.62 -9.70
N GLU A 68 -0.03 -4.75 -11.01
CA GLU A 68 0.00 -3.64 -11.95
C GLU A 68 -1.05 -2.56 -11.61
N GLU A 69 -2.27 -2.99 -11.26
CA GLU A 69 -3.35 -2.08 -10.88
C GLU A 69 -3.01 -1.33 -9.59
N TYR A 70 -2.41 -2.00 -8.61
CA TYR A 70 -1.93 -1.36 -7.39
C TYR A 70 -0.96 -0.21 -7.70
N LEU A 71 0.03 -0.45 -8.55
CA LEU A 71 1.02 0.56 -8.98
C LEU A 71 0.33 1.73 -9.68
N ARG A 72 -0.61 1.45 -10.59
CA ARG A 72 -1.36 2.46 -11.32
C ARG A 72 -2.19 3.35 -10.39
N LEU A 73 -2.91 2.76 -9.43
CA LEU A 73 -3.74 3.49 -8.46
C LEU A 73 -2.91 4.34 -7.50
N ARG A 74 -1.69 3.90 -7.17
CA ARG A 74 -0.78 4.71 -6.35
C ARG A 74 -0.14 5.84 -7.13
N GLY A 75 0.22 5.61 -8.39
CA GLY A 75 0.69 6.67 -9.30
C GLY A 75 -0.32 7.82 -9.39
N LYS A 76 -1.62 7.52 -9.50
CA LYS A 76 -2.68 8.53 -9.49
C LYS A 76 -2.78 9.32 -8.19
N ARG A 77 -2.59 8.66 -7.04
CA ARG A 77 -2.61 9.31 -5.71
C ARG A 77 -1.43 10.25 -5.48
N ASN A 78 -0.30 10.00 -6.14
CA ASN A 78 0.90 10.85 -6.04
C ASN A 78 0.85 12.09 -6.94
N LEU A 79 -0.10 12.15 -7.88
CA LEU A 79 -0.28 13.25 -8.84
C LEU A 79 -1.44 14.20 -8.49
N SER A 80 -2.16 13.93 -7.39
CA SER A 80 -3.31 14.70 -6.93
C SER A 80 -2.99 15.54 -5.70
#